data_AF-A0A536DJ05-F1
#
_entry.id   AF-A0A536DJ05-F1
#
_cell.length_a   1.000
_cell.length_b   1.000
_cell.length_c   1.000
_cell.angle_alpha   90.00
_cell.angle_beta   90.00
_cell.angle_gamma   90.00
#
_symmetry.space_group_name_H-M   'P 1'
#
loop_
_entity.id
_entity.type
_entity.pdbx_description
1 polymer ?
#
loop_
_entity_poly.entity_id
_entity_poly.type
_entity_poly.pdbx_seq_one_letter_code
_entity_poly.pdbx_strand_id
1 'polypeptide(L)'
;MLVHDVSHELRKGSVLRPEDLEAVRRASEIHVVELEPGDVHEDVAAKRLAAALAGPGLEARPPVQSQARLIANRRGLVRVRGDLIDAINELGGVSVFTV
;
A
#
# COMPACT_ATOMS: atom_id res chain seq x y z
N MET A 1 3.69 4.52 -13.76
CA MET A 1 4.30 4.17 -12.46
C MET A 1 5.26 3.02 -12.65
N LEU A 2 6.43 3.03 -11.98
CA LEU A 2 7.44 1.98 -12.09
C LEU A 2 6.99 0.68 -11.41
N VAL A 3 7.19 -0.47 -12.06
CA VAL A 3 6.83 -1.79 -11.51
C VAL A 3 7.97 -2.49 -10.79
N HIS A 4 9.21 -2.04 -10.98
CA HIS A 4 10.42 -2.51 -10.28
C HIS A 4 11.36 -1.34 -9.96
N ASP A 5 12.36 -1.60 -9.12
CA ASP A 5 13.44 -0.63 -8.88
C ASP A 5 14.28 -0.49 -10.15
N VAL A 6 14.50 0.75 -10.60
CA VAL A 6 15.35 1.07 -11.77
C VAL A 6 16.70 1.61 -11.30
N SER A 7 16.72 2.40 -10.23
CA SER A 7 17.93 2.94 -9.61
C SER A 7 17.71 3.20 -8.11
N HIS A 8 18.72 3.74 -7.42
CA HIS A 8 18.55 4.19 -6.04
C HIS A 8 17.56 5.37 -5.91
N GLU A 9 17.47 6.21 -6.95
CA GLU A 9 16.60 7.38 -7.01
C GLU A 9 15.20 7.02 -7.54
N LEU A 10 15.13 6.04 -8.44
CA LEU A 10 13.91 5.56 -9.08
C LEU A 10 13.54 4.17 -8.55
N ARG A 11 12.77 4.16 -7.47
CA ARG A 11 12.27 2.95 -6.80
C ARG A 11 10.93 2.50 -7.41
N LYS A 12 10.59 1.23 -7.21
CA LYS A 12 9.26 0.69 -7.51
C LYS A 12 8.17 1.58 -6.90
N GLY A 13 7.08 1.82 -7.64
CA GLY A 13 5.98 2.69 -7.21
C GLY A 13 6.18 4.18 -7.54
N SER A 14 7.37 4.60 -7.98
CA SER A 14 7.57 5.99 -8.41
C SER A 14 6.72 6.32 -9.64
N VAL A 15 6.06 7.48 -9.60
CA VAL A 15 5.41 8.09 -10.76
C VAL A 15 6.46 8.93 -11.47
N LEU A 16 6.80 8.57 -12.71
CA LEU A 16 7.80 9.27 -13.50
C LEU A 16 7.34 10.70 -13.80
N ARG A 17 8.26 11.65 -13.65
CA ARG A 17 8.09 13.07 -13.93
C ARG A 17 9.12 13.55 -14.95
N PRO A 18 8.93 14.73 -15.56
CA PRO A 18 9.92 15.27 -16.49
C PRO A 18 11.34 15.37 -15.90
N GLU A 19 11.44 15.60 -14.58
CA GLU A 19 12.73 15.67 -13.87
C GLU A 19 13.50 14.34 -13.85
N ASP A 20 12.79 13.21 -14.00
CA ASP A 20 13.39 11.87 -13.97
C ASP A 20 14.05 11.46 -15.29
N LEU A 21 13.91 12.28 -16.35
CA LEU A 21 14.27 11.93 -17.73
C LEU A 21 15.73 11.47 -17.87
N GLU A 22 16.65 12.12 -17.16
CA GLU A 22 18.08 11.75 -17.21
C GLU A 22 18.35 10.40 -16.53
N ALA A 23 17.63 10.07 -15.45
CA ALA A 23 17.73 8.76 -14.81
C ALA A 23 17.11 7.65 -15.67
N VAL A 24 15.98 7.96 -16.31
CA VAL A 24 15.31 7.07 -17.29
C VAL A 24 16.24 6.76 -18.47
N ARG A 25 16.92 7.77 -19.04
CA ARG A 25 17.85 7.60 -20.19
C ARG A 25 19.06 6.72 -19.89
N ARG A 26 19.46 6.61 -18.62
CA ARG A 26 20.57 5.73 -18.20
C ARG A 26 20.15 4.27 -18.07
N ALA A 27 18.86 3.99 -17.96
CA ALA A 27 18.36 2.62 -17.88
C ALA A 27 18.28 2.01 -19.28
N SER A 28 18.67 0.73 -19.41
CA SER A 28 18.55 -0.02 -20.65
C SER A 28 17.10 -0.39 -20.99
N GLU A 29 16.29 -0.59 -19.96
CA GLU A 29 14.88 -0.97 -20.06
C GLU A 29 14.14 -0.44 -18.83
N ILE A 30 12.87 -0.10 -19.02
CA ILE A 30 11.98 0.34 -17.95
C ILE A 30 10.61 -0.26 -18.20
N HIS A 31 10.04 -0.88 -17.16
CA HIS A 31 8.65 -1.32 -17.17
C HIS A 31 7.78 -0.35 -16.37
N VAL A 32 6.73 0.13 -17.03
CA VAL A 32 5.74 1.04 -16.42
C VAL A 32 4.34 0.47 -16.54
N VAL A 33 3.52 0.79 -15.55
CA VAL A 33 2.06 0.69 -15.63
C VAL A 33 1.47 2.09 -15.80
N GLU A 34 0.58 2.25 -16.76
CA GLU A 34 -0.28 3.44 -16.87
C GLU A 34 -1.45 3.26 -15.91
N LEU A 35 -1.65 4.25 -15.03
CA LEU A 35 -2.72 4.20 -14.03
C LEU A 35 -4.01 4.69 -14.68
N GLU A 36 -5.09 3.93 -14.54
CA GLU A 36 -6.41 4.32 -14.97
C GLU A 36 -7.04 5.33 -14.00
N PRO A 37 -8.02 6.15 -14.45
CA PRO A 37 -8.78 7.00 -13.56
C PRO A 37 -9.46 6.17 -12.45
N GLY A 38 -9.06 6.41 -11.21
CA GLY A 38 -9.57 5.68 -10.04
C GLY A 38 -8.55 4.72 -9.42
N ASP A 39 -7.44 4.43 -10.11
CA ASP A 39 -6.35 3.65 -9.54
C ASP A 39 -5.72 4.35 -8.34
N VAL A 40 -5.36 3.53 -7.34
CA VAL A 40 -4.77 4.00 -6.09
C VAL A 40 -3.45 3.26 -5.89
N HIS A 41 -2.39 4.02 -5.58
CA HIS A 41 -1.12 3.44 -5.21
C HIS A 41 -1.26 2.55 -3.96
N GLU A 42 -0.59 1.40 -3.94
CA GLU A 42 -0.68 0.40 -2.86
C GLU A 42 -0.51 0.99 -1.45
N ASP A 43 0.53 1.81 -1.21
CA ASP A 43 0.73 2.49 0.08
C ASP A 43 -0.42 3.42 0.46
N VAL A 44 -1.05 4.08 -0.50
CA VAL A 44 -2.22 4.94 -0.26
C VAL A 44 -3.43 4.08 0.09
N ALA A 45 -3.64 2.98 -0.64
CA ALA A 45 -4.71 2.02 -0.36
C ALA A 45 -4.55 1.40 1.04
N ALA A 46 -3.35 0.94 1.39
CA ALA A 46 -3.03 0.37 2.70
C ALA A 46 -3.28 1.38 3.84
N LYS A 47 -2.87 2.66 3.66
CA LYS A 47 -3.16 3.73 4.64
C LYS A 47 -4.65 3.97 4.83
N ARG A 48 -5.41 4.04 3.73
CA ARG A 48 -6.87 4.24 3.77
C ARG A 48 -7.56 3.09 4.48
N LEU A 49 -7.20 1.85 4.16
CA LEU A 49 -7.76 0.65 4.77
C LEU A 49 -7.42 0.58 6.27
N ALA A 50 -6.17 0.84 6.65
CA ALA A 50 -5.77 0.89 8.05
C ALA A 50 -6.50 2.00 8.82
N ALA A 51 -6.66 3.19 8.24
CA ALA A 51 -7.42 4.27 8.88
C ALA A 51 -8.90 3.91 9.08
N ALA A 52 -9.53 3.22 8.12
CA ALA A 52 -10.91 2.78 8.21
C ALA A 52 -11.12 1.68 9.28
N LEU A 53 -10.11 0.85 9.50
CA LEU A 53 -10.14 -0.26 10.46
C LEU A 53 -9.58 0.12 11.84
N ALA A 54 -8.85 1.23 11.95
CA ALA A 54 -8.32 1.73 13.20
C ALA A 54 -9.49 2.11 14.14
N GLY A 55 -9.60 1.38 15.24
CA GLY A 55 -10.57 1.63 16.30
C GLY A 55 -9.91 2.00 17.63
N PRO A 56 -10.70 2.20 18.68
CA PRO A 56 -10.19 2.47 20.02
C PRO A 56 -9.17 1.41 20.46
N GLY A 57 -7.98 1.86 20.86
CA GLY A 57 -6.89 0.99 21.30
C GLY A 57 -6.03 0.41 20.17
N LEU A 58 -6.28 0.77 18.91
CA LEU A 58 -5.45 0.40 17.76
C LEU A 58 -4.75 1.64 17.18
N GLU A 59 -3.50 1.48 16.78
CA GLU A 59 -2.69 2.48 16.09
C GLU A 59 -2.25 1.94 14.73
N ALA A 60 -2.46 2.73 13.66
CA ALA A 60 -1.98 2.39 12.33
C ALA A 60 -0.51 2.79 12.17
N ARG A 61 0.33 1.83 11.78
CA ARG A 61 1.72 2.08 11.39
C ARG A 61 1.81 2.44 9.90
N PRO A 62 2.81 3.23 9.48
CA PRO A 62 3.06 3.50 8.07
C PRO A 62 3.21 2.19 7.27
N PRO A 63 2.78 2.17 5.99
CA PRO A 63 2.94 1.01 5.14
C PRO A 63 4.41 0.59 5.00
N VAL A 64 4.63 -0.72 4.99
CA VAL A 64 5.90 -1.37 4.66
C VAL A 64 5.57 -2.53 3.74
N GLN A 65 6.22 -2.59 2.57
CA GLN A 65 6.00 -3.66 1.58
C GLN A 65 4.51 -3.86 1.25
N SER A 66 3.84 -2.77 0.84
CA SER A 66 2.43 -2.78 0.43
C SER A 66 1.42 -3.07 1.56
N GLN A 67 1.85 -3.10 2.83
CA GLN A 67 1.01 -3.44 3.99
C GLN A 67 1.12 -2.42 5.11
N ALA A 68 -0.03 -1.94 5.62
CA ALA A 68 -0.11 -1.15 6.85
C ALA A 68 -0.52 -2.06 8.01
N ARG A 69 0.16 -1.94 9.16
CA ARG A 69 -0.16 -2.73 10.36
C ARG A 69 -1.00 -1.93 11.34
N LEU A 70 -2.04 -2.57 11.87
CA LEU A 70 -2.73 -2.10 13.07
C LEU A 70 -2.12 -2.78 14.29
N ILE A 71 -1.67 -2.00 15.26
CA ILE A 71 -1.09 -2.51 16.49
C ILE A 71 -1.93 -2.08 17.69
N ALA A 72 -2.06 -2.96 18.68
CA ALA A 72 -2.70 -2.59 19.94
C ALA A 72 -1.77 -1.67 20.75
N ASN A 73 -2.30 -0.53 21.23
CA ASN A 73 -1.56 0.40 22.08
C ASN A 73 -1.65 0.06 23.59
N ARG A 74 -2.38 -1.00 23.93
CA ARG A 74 -2.61 -1.48 25.29
C ARG A 74 -2.75 -3.00 25.30
N ARG A 75 -2.50 -3.63 26.45
CA ARG A 75 -2.75 -5.06 26.65
C ARG A 75 -4.25 -5.35 26.69
N GLY A 76 -4.67 -6.46 26.08
CA GLY A 76 -6.06 -6.90 26.05
C GLY A 76 -6.33 -7.91 24.94
N LEU A 77 -7.60 -8.22 24.73
CA LEU A 77 -8.08 -9.04 23.63
C LEU A 77 -8.61 -8.14 22.51
N VAL A 78 -8.29 -8.51 21.27
CA VAL A 78 -8.90 -7.89 20.08
C VAL A 78 -10.23 -8.59 19.80
N ARG A 79 -11.29 -7.80 19.58
CA ARG A 79 -12.57 -8.32 19.09
C ARG A 79 -12.73 -7.89 17.64
N VAL A 80 -12.83 -8.86 16.74
CA VAL A 80 -12.97 -8.65 15.31
C VAL A 80 -14.40 -8.97 14.87
N ARG A 81 -14.92 -8.20 13.91
CA ARG A 81 -16.18 -8.51 13.20
C ARG A 81 -15.83 -9.37 11.98
N GLY A 82 -15.93 -10.69 12.12
CA GLY A 82 -15.48 -11.64 11.09
C GLY A 82 -16.18 -11.44 9.75
N ASP A 83 -17.51 -11.30 9.78
CA ASP A 83 -18.36 -11.00 8.62
C ASP A 83 -17.89 -9.77 7.82
N LEU A 84 -17.48 -8.70 8.51
CA LEU A 84 -16.94 -7.51 7.86
C LEU A 84 -15.58 -7.78 7.23
N ILE A 85 -14.70 -8.54 7.90
CA ILE A 85 -13.38 -8.88 7.37
C ILE A 85 -13.52 -9.74 6.12
N ASP A 86 -14.42 -10.72 6.15
CA ASP A 86 -14.71 -11.59 5.01
C ASP A 86 -15.23 -10.76 3.83
N ALA A 87 -16.21 -9.88 4.05
CA ALA A 87 -16.72 -9.00 3.01
C ALA A 87 -15.66 -8.06 2.41
N ILE A 88 -14.69 -7.59 3.20
CA ILE A 88 -13.55 -6.81 2.68
C ILE A 88 -12.65 -7.68 1.81
N ASN A 89 -12.34 -8.90 2.27
CA ASN A 89 -11.45 -9.82 1.57
C ASN A 89 -12.06 -10.34 0.25
N GLU A 90 -13.39 -10.38 0.15
CA GLU A 90 -14.12 -10.77 -1.07
C GLU A 90 -14.03 -9.72 -2.19
N LEU A 91 -13.70 -8.45 -1.90
CA LEU A 91 -13.60 -7.40 -2.92
C LEU A 91 -12.49 -7.68 -3.96
N GLY A 92 -11.49 -8.48 -3.59
CA GLY A 92 -10.30 -8.72 -4.41
C GLY A 92 -9.36 -7.51 -4.45
N GLY A 93 -8.06 -7.77 -4.61
CA GLY A 93 -7.02 -6.73 -4.66
C GLY A 93 -6.65 -6.09 -3.31
N VAL A 94 -7.42 -6.35 -2.24
CA VAL A 94 -7.10 -5.99 -0.86
C VAL A 94 -7.32 -7.18 0.06
N SER A 95 -6.63 -7.19 1.21
CA SER A 95 -6.84 -8.20 2.24
C SER A 95 -6.57 -7.65 3.63
N VAL A 96 -7.32 -8.14 4.61
CA VAL A 96 -7.14 -7.88 6.03
C VAL A 96 -7.04 -9.22 6.74
N PHE A 97 -6.02 -9.37 7.57
CA PHE A 97 -5.77 -10.58 8.34
C PHE A 97 -5.09 -10.24 9.65
N THR A 98 -5.17 -11.16 10.61
CA THR A 98 -4.40 -11.13 11.86
C THR A 98 -3.22 -12.09 11.74
N VAL A 99 -2.08 -11.74 12.35
CA VAL A 99 -0.90 -12.61 12.47
C VAL A 99 -0.77 -13.17 13.88
#